data_AF-A0AAU1F6B5-F1
#
_entry.id   AF-A0AAU1F6B5-F1
#
_cell.length_a   1.000
_cell.length_b   1.000
_cell.length_c   1.000
_cell.angle_alpha   90.00
_cell.angle_beta   90.00
_cell.angle_gamma   90.00
#
_symmetry.space_group_name_H-M   'P 1'
#
loop_
_entity.id
_entity.type
_entity.pdbx_description
1 polymer ?
#
loop_
_entity_poly.entity_id
_entity_poly.type
_entity_poly.pdbx_seq_one_letter_code
_entity_poly.pdbx_strand_id
1 'polypeptide(L)' 'MVEAPSRLVRGLEAAGAGFEVEHVQERPEEPQLWGRLYGLWVAHEADLRRELGDAQAEMMLGEGPGCCPDSTNAVRSS' A
#
# COMPACT_ATOMS: atom_id res chain seq x y z
N MET A 1 -5.14 -9.63 -8.10
CA MET A 1 -5.86 -8.38 -8.39
C MET A 1 -6.73 -8.09 -7.18
N VAL A 2 -6.26 -7.26 -6.25
CA VAL A 2 -7.09 -6.71 -5.17
C VAL A 2 -7.11 -5.22 -5.41
N GLU A 3 -8.10 -4.77 -6.19
CA GLU A 3 -8.47 -3.36 -6.25
C GLU A 3 -8.84 -2.93 -4.82
N ALA A 4 -8.32 -1.79 -4.35
CA ALA A 4 -8.76 -1.26 -3.07
C ALA A 4 -10.28 -1.00 -3.16
N PRO A 5 -11.09 -1.51 -2.20
CA PRO A 5 -12.53 -1.35 -2.27
C PRO A 5 -12.87 0.13 -2.33
N SER A 6 -13.67 0.51 -3.32
CA SER A 6 -14.09 1.89 -3.54
C SER A 6 -14.74 2.46 -2.28
N ARG A 7 -14.76 3.80 -2.16
CA ARG A 7 -15.38 4.51 -1.04
C ARG A 7 -16.78 3.98 -0.68
N LEU A 8 -17.55 3.56 -1.67
CA LEU A 8 -18.90 3.01 -1.51
C LEU A 8 -18.89 1.64 -0.82
N VAL A 9 -17.91 0.78 -1.12
CA VAL A 9 -17.79 -0.55 -0.52
C VAL A 9 -17.41 -0.45 0.96
N ARG A 10 -16.42 0.39 1.30
CA ARG A 10 -16.06 0.62 2.71
C ARG A 10 -17.18 1.25 3.53
N GLY A 11 -17.99 2.11 2.91
CA GLY A 11 -19.20 2.66 3.53
C GLY A 11 -20.23 1.60 3.87
N LEU A 12 -20.46 0.65 2.97
CA LEU A 12 -21.37 -0.48 3.18
C LEU A 12 -20.86 -1.45 4.25
N GLU A 13 -19.55 -1.73 4.27
CA GLU A 13 -18.93 -2.58 5.30
C GLU A 13 -19.04 -1.95 6.69
N ALA A 14 -18.73 -0.65 6.81
CA ALA A 14 -18.85 0.09 8.06
C ALA A 14 -20.31 0.11 8.56
N ALA A 15 -21.27 0.39 7.67
CA ALA A 15 -22.69 0.38 8.00
C ALA A 15 -23.17 -1.02 8.42
N GLY A 16 -22.73 -2.08 7.74
CA GLY A 16 -23.03 -3.47 8.12
C GLY A 16 -22.48 -3.87 9.48
N ALA A 17 -21.40 -3.22 9.92
CA ALA A 17 -20.81 -3.37 11.25
C ALA A 17 -21.41 -2.40 12.30
N GLY A 18 -22.41 -1.59 11.95
CA GLY A 18 -23.07 -0.64 12.85
C GLY A 18 -22.32 0.67 13.07
N PHE A 19 -21.34 0.99 12.21
CA PHE A 19 -20.58 2.24 12.25
C PHE A 19 -21.05 3.23 11.18
N GLU A 20 -20.93 4.51 11.49
CA GLU A 20 -21.13 5.60 10.53
C GLU A 20 -19.76 6.08 10.00
N VAL A 21 -19.67 6.29 8.69
CA VAL A 21 -18.44 6.79 8.06
C VAL A 21 -18.48 8.31 7.99
N GLU A 22 -17.67 8.96 8.84
CA GLU A 22 -17.57 10.41 8.87
C GLU A 22 -16.79 10.97 7.67
N HIS A 23 -15.69 10.32 7.28
CA HIS A 23 -14.84 10.78 6.19
C HIS A 23 -14.11 9.64 5.49
N VAL A 24 -14.01 9.72 4.16
CA VAL A 24 -13.12 8.88 3.35
C VAL A 24 -12.24 9.80 2.53
N GLN A 25 -10.93 9.57 2.65
CA GLN A 25 -9.92 10.28 1.89
C GLN A 25 -9.27 9.31 0.91
N GLU A 26 -9.30 9.64 -0.37
CA GLU A 26 -8.61 8.88 -1.41
C GLU A 26 -7.22 9.48 -1.61
N ARG A 27 -6.19 8.63 -1.64
CA ARG A 27 -4.80 9.02 -1.87
C ARG A 27 -4.19 8.23 -3.03
N PRO A 28 -4.60 8.51 -4.27
CA PRO A 28 -4.20 7.73 -5.44
C PRO A 28 -2.68 7.74 -5.72
N GLU A 29 -1.96 8.70 -5.14
CA GLU A 29 -0.50 8.83 -5.22
C GLU A 29 0.26 7.99 -4.18
N GLU A 30 -0.38 7.56 -3.09
CA GLU A 30 0.26 6.74 -2.06
C GLU A 30 0.87 5.44 -2.60
N PRO A 31 0.19 4.66 -3.47
CA PRO A 31 0.76 3.42 -4.00
C PRO A 31 2.14 3.63 -4.67
N GLN A 32 2.29 4.71 -5.44
CA GLN A 32 3.57 5.06 -6.09
C GLN A 32 4.62 5.55 -5.09
N LEU A 33 4.21 6.23 -4.02
CA LEU A 33 5.12 6.62 -2.93
C LEU A 33 5.65 5.38 -2.21
N TRP A 34 4.77 4.46 -1.82
CA TRP A 34 5.13 3.21 -1.15
C TRP A 34 5.98 2.31 -2.05
N GLY A 35 5.64 2.18 -3.34
CA GLY A 35 6.46 1.45 -4.31
C GLY A 35 7.90 1.96 -4.38
N ARG A 36 8.11 3.28 -4.34
CA ARG A 36 9.45 3.88 -4.29
C ARG A 36 10.18 3.57 -2.98
N LEU A 37 9.49 3.60 -1.84
CA LEU A 37 10.08 3.25 -0.54
C LEU A 37 10.52 1.79 -0.50
N TYR A 38 9.67 0.85 -0.95
CA TYR A 38 10.03 -0.56 -1.02
C TYR A 38 11.23 -0.79 -1.94
N GLY A 39 11.29 -0.08 -3.07
CA GLY A 39 12.46 -0.08 -3.94
C GLY A 39 13.75 0.34 -3.23
N LEU A 40 13.69 1.34 -2.34
CA LEU A 40 14.84 1.74 -1.54
C LEU A 40 15.26 0.68 -0.52
N TRP A 41 14.31 0.02 0.15
CA TRP A 41 14.64 -1.07 1.08
C TRP A 41 15.35 -2.22 0.39
N VAL A 42 14.87 -2.62 -0.79
CA VAL A 42 15.52 -3.66 -1.61
C VAL A 42 16.92 -3.22 -2.05
N ALA A 43 17.07 -1.97 -2.51
CA ALA A 43 18.37 -1.45 -2.94
C ALA A 43 19.41 -1.38 -1.81
N HIS A 44 18.96 -1.26 -0.56
CA HIS A 44 19.80 -1.11 0.63
C HIS A 44 19.68 -2.29 1.62
N GLU A 45 19.36 -3.49 1.13
CA GLU A 45 19.15 -4.69 1.96
C GLU A 45 20.30 -4.95 2.95
N ALA A 46 21.56 -4.82 2.52
CA ALA A 46 22.72 -5.10 3.37
C ALA A 46 22.81 -4.11 4.54
N ASP A 47 22.52 -2.83 4.31
CA ASP A 47 22.45 -1.82 5.36
C ASP A 47 21.24 -2.09 6.26
N LEU A 48 20.09 -2.45 5.68
CA LEU A 48 18.87 -2.79 6.41
C LEU A 48 19.10 -3.95 7.39
N ARG A 49 19.75 -5.03 6.93
CA ARG A 49 20.12 -6.19 7.76
C ARG A 49 21.13 -5.82 8.84
N ARG A 50 22.10 -4.96 8.54
CA ARG A 50 23.10 -4.50 9.52
C ARG A 50 22.44 -3.72 10.67
N GLU A 51 21.52 -2.81 10.35
CA GLU A 51 20.93 -1.91 11.35
C GLU A 51 19.76 -2.55 12.12
N LEU A 52 18.94 -3.38 11.46
CA LEU A 52 17.71 -3.94 12.04
C LEU A 52 17.82 -5.43 12.40
N GLY A 53 18.87 -6.10 11.94
CA GLY A 53 19.01 -7.55 12.03
C GLY A 53 18.20 -8.29 10.96
N ASP A 54 18.61 -9.53 10.70
CA ASP A 54 18.07 -10.34 9.60
C ASP A 54 16.55 -10.55 9.71
N ALA A 55 16.03 -10.85 10.89
CA ALA A 55 14.61 -11.16 11.06
C ALA A 55 13.69 -9.98 10.72
N GLN A 56 14.06 -8.75 11.10
CA GLN A 56 13.27 -7.57 10.79
C GLN A 56 13.44 -7.13 9.34
N ALA A 57 14.65 -7.22 8.80
CA ALA A 57 14.92 -6.95 7.40
C ALA A 57 14.13 -7.89 6.47
N GLU A 58 14.07 -9.19 6.78
CA GLU A 58 13.29 -10.17 6.03
C GLU A 58 11.78 -9.84 6.02
N MET A 59 11.21 -9.41 7.15
CA MET A 59 9.81 -8.97 7.19
C MET A 59 9.57 -7.76 6.28
N MET A 60 10.43 -6.73 6.38
CA MET A 60 10.28 -5.50 5.60
C MET A 60 10.49 -5.71 4.09
N LEU A 61 11.43 -6.58 3.71
CA LEU A 61 11.67 -6.93 2.31
C LEU A 61 10.55 -7.82 1.74
N GLY A 62 9.92 -8.63 2.60
CA GLY A 62 8.76 -9.45 2.27
C GLY A 62 7.45 -8.66 2.07
N GLU A 63 7.36 -7.43 2.58
CA GLU A 63 6.19 -6.53 2.39
C GLU A 63 6.10 -5.91 0.98
N GLY A 64 7.05 -6.23 0.10
CA GLY A 64 7.26 -5.59 -1.21
C GLY A 64 6.10 -5.62 -2.23
N PRO A 65 6.36 -5.19 -3.47
CA PRO A 65 5.46 -4.44 -4.38
C PRO A 65 4.17 -5.13 -4.85
N GLY A 66 3.88 -6.36 -4.42
CA GLY A 66 2.58 -7.01 -4.66
C GLY A 66 1.42 -6.40 -3.86
N CYS A 67 1.72 -5.59 -2.83
CA CYS A 67 0.73 -4.91 -2.00
C CYS A 67 0.08 -3.68 -2.69
N CYS A 68 0.81 -2.98 -3.56
CA CYS A 68 0.35 -1.72 -4.16
C CYS A 68 0.27 -1.85 -5.69
N PRO A 69 -0.95 -1.83 -6.28
CA PRO A 69 -1.08 -1.79 -7.74
C PRO A 69 -0.50 -0.48 -8.29
N ASP A 70 0.16 -0.57 -9.44
CA ASP A 70 0.72 0.56 -10.19
C ASP A 70 -0.40 1.54 -10.59
N SER A 71 -0.46 2.72 -9.94
CA SER A 71 -1.51 3.72 -10.21
C SER A 71 -1.28 4.55 -11.48
N THR A 72 -0.34 4.14 -12.35
CA THR A 72 0.00 4.84 -13.60
C THR A 72 -1.06 4.68 -14.71
N ASN A 73 -2.00 3.72 -14.61
CA ASN A 73 -2.94 3.41 -15.69
C ASN A 73 -4.32 4.10 -15.61
N ALA A 74 -4.59 4.91 -14.57
CA ALA A 74 -5.90 5.55 -14.38
C ALA A 74 -6.10 6.87 -15.17
N VAL A 75 -5.05 7.41 -15.81
CA VAL A 75 -5.13 8.74 -16.49
C VAL A 75 -5.34 8.66 -18.01
N ARG A 76 -5.50 7.47 -18.61
CA ARG A 76 -5.43 7.28 -20.07
C ARG A 76 -6.64 6.66 -20.78
N SER A 77 -7.84 6.75 -20.20
CA SER A 77 -9.12 6.50 -20.89
C SER A 77 -10.06 7.65 -20.48
N SER A 78 -10.20 8.79 -21.19
CA SER A 78 -10.82 9.01 -22.52
C SER A 78 -12.13 8.27 -22.70
#